data_AF-A0A3C0VZ15-F1
#
_entry.id   AF-A0A3C0VZ15-F1
#
_cell.length_a   1.000
_cell.length_b   1.000
_cell.length_c   1.000
_cell.angle_alpha   90.00
_cell.angle_beta   90.00
_cell.angle_gamma   90.00
#
_symmetry.space_group_name_H-M   'P 1'
#
loop_
_entity.id
_entity.type
_entity.pdbx_description
1 polymer ?
#
loop_
_entity_poly.entity_id
_entity_poly.type
_entity_poly.pdbx_seq_one_letter_code
_entity_poly.pdbx_strand_id
1 'polypeptide(L)'
;MLEQSLDYFLADKQGADLSDTLIAEACQTLRTNREEYLVQIGNETIISKLVEAASLWLSPDYELRKMALAADPETTGFPREVLAAGLDACFSEWTQENFFGLLGQEFGDATRLQSFGSLSSHSLAMVHGPQLIAHVAPGNLPVPVFQAIAFGLLLRSAQFVKCASGKSLLPRLFGHTLHYVDPGLASALEIAEWDGGNETLEKELFKEADCVVATGSDKTMDAIRGRLPLGKRFVGYGHRVSLGYVEQLANEVMGTQTIINRAADDVVAWNQQGCLSPHVIYVEEFGNLKPERFAEMLAEELAARSETIPRGELSTKEAGAIANMRRFYKIRSANNVGAILWESEDSTEWTVVQEDEKQFQNSPLNRFVFVKPIEHLDELMHILEPYRESISTVGIAASEAKLRESALKLGAWGVPRVCPLGKMQRPPLAWRHDGRPALGDLIRWTDLETI
;
A
#
# COMPACT_ATOMS: atom_id res chain seq x y z
N MET A 1 10.76 -5.97 -27.96
CA MET A 1 11.16 -4.84 -28.80
C MET A 1 10.08 -3.77 -28.66
N LEU A 2 10.29 -2.79 -27.78
CA LEU A 2 9.41 -1.61 -27.73
C LEU A 2 9.86 -0.70 -28.87
N GLU A 3 9.26 -0.85 -30.05
CA GLU A 3 9.49 0.04 -31.20
C GLU A 3 8.73 1.38 -31.05
N GLN A 4 7.89 1.53 -30.02
CA GLN A 4 7.13 2.75 -29.74
C GLN A 4 7.85 3.61 -28.69
N SER A 5 7.91 4.92 -28.95
CA SER A 5 8.36 5.91 -27.97
C SER A 5 7.43 5.89 -26.75
N LEU A 6 8.02 5.99 -25.56
CA LEU A 6 7.27 6.19 -24.31
C LEU A 6 6.95 7.69 -24.18
N ASP A 7 6.01 8.19 -24.98
CA ASP A 7 5.60 9.61 -25.05
C ASP A 7 4.08 9.81 -24.89
N TYR A 8 3.44 8.84 -24.24
CA TYR A 8 1.99 8.72 -24.21
C TYR A 8 1.35 9.62 -23.16
N PHE A 9 1.90 9.66 -21.95
CA PHE A 9 1.36 10.43 -20.84
C PHE A 9 1.94 11.85 -20.79
N LEU A 10 1.23 12.79 -20.15
CA LEU A 10 1.70 14.16 -19.95
C LEU A 10 3.10 14.20 -19.33
N ALA A 11 3.32 13.32 -18.36
CA ALA A 11 4.58 13.25 -17.66
C ALA A 11 5.74 12.84 -18.60
N ASP A 12 5.47 12.12 -19.70
CA ASP A 12 6.48 11.66 -20.67
C ASP A 12 6.93 12.76 -21.63
N LYS A 13 6.10 13.81 -21.80
CA LYS A 13 6.37 14.90 -22.72
C LYS A 13 7.46 15.80 -22.17
N GLN A 14 8.66 15.70 -22.75
CA GLN A 14 9.77 16.60 -22.42
C GLN A 14 9.42 18.06 -22.73
N GLY A 15 9.54 18.94 -21.75
CA GLY A 15 9.31 20.37 -21.92
C GLY A 15 7.83 20.78 -22.04
N ALA A 16 6.88 19.89 -21.75
CA ALA A 16 5.49 20.28 -21.62
C ALA A 16 5.30 21.16 -20.38
N ASP A 17 4.93 22.42 -20.57
CA ASP A 17 4.57 23.31 -19.47
C ASP A 17 3.18 22.92 -18.94
N LEU A 18 3.14 22.34 -17.75
CA LEU A 18 1.88 21.97 -17.11
C LEU A 18 1.11 23.24 -16.76
N SER A 19 0.02 23.47 -17.47
CA SER A 19 -0.93 24.56 -17.22
C SER A 19 -2.27 24.02 -16.73
N ASP A 20 -3.03 24.87 -16.04
CA ASP A 20 -4.41 24.59 -15.66
C ASP A 20 -5.29 24.21 -16.87
N THR A 21 -5.06 24.88 -18.00
CA THR A 21 -5.73 24.62 -19.27
C THR A 21 -5.44 23.22 -19.79
N LEU A 22 -4.17 22.80 -19.77
CA LEU A 22 -3.77 21.45 -20.17
C LEU A 22 -4.39 20.37 -19.26
N ILE A 23 -4.46 20.62 -17.95
CA ILE A 23 -5.11 19.70 -17.00
C ILE A 23 -6.60 19.57 -17.31
N ALA A 24 -7.29 20.68 -17.57
CA ALA A 24 -8.70 20.66 -17.91
C ALA A 24 -8.96 19.92 -19.25
N GLU A 25 -8.16 20.19 -20.27
CA GLU A 25 -8.25 19.51 -21.58
C GLU A 25 -7.98 18.01 -21.47
N ALA A 26 -6.99 17.61 -20.68
CA ALA A 26 -6.72 16.20 -20.40
C ALA A 26 -7.92 15.53 -19.71
N CYS A 27 -8.48 16.17 -18.67
CA CYS A 27 -9.67 15.64 -17.98
C CYS A 27 -10.87 15.45 -18.92
N GLN A 28 -11.11 16.39 -19.83
CA GLN A 28 -12.19 16.30 -20.81
C GLN A 28 -11.93 15.20 -21.84
N THR A 29 -10.69 15.08 -22.33
CA THR A 29 -10.27 14.01 -23.25
C THR A 29 -10.47 12.64 -22.61
N LEU A 30 -10.06 12.46 -21.36
CA LEU A 30 -10.24 11.22 -20.62
C LEU A 30 -11.72 10.82 -20.48
N ARG A 31 -12.62 11.78 -20.22
CA ARG A 31 -14.06 11.52 -20.14
C ARG A 31 -14.62 11.03 -21.48
N THR A 32 -14.23 11.66 -22.58
CA THR A 32 -14.62 11.25 -23.93
C THR A 32 -14.13 9.83 -24.21
N ASN A 33 -12.84 9.55 -23.99
CA ASN A 33 -12.24 8.24 -24.22
C ASN A 33 -12.90 7.14 -23.37
N ARG A 34 -13.29 7.47 -22.13
CA ARG A 34 -14.06 6.57 -21.28
C ARG A 34 -15.40 6.19 -21.92
N GLU A 35 -16.17 7.16 -22.41
CA GLU A 35 -17.49 6.90 -23.03
C GLU A 35 -17.35 6.09 -24.33
N GLU A 36 -16.32 6.38 -25.12
CA GLU A 36 -16.05 5.71 -26.39
C GLU A 36 -15.53 4.26 -26.21
N TYR A 37 -14.79 3.98 -25.13
CA TYR A 37 -14.18 2.67 -24.91
C TYR A 37 -14.58 1.97 -23.61
N LEU A 38 -14.20 2.51 -22.45
CA LEU A 38 -14.37 1.83 -21.16
C LEU A 38 -15.83 1.47 -20.84
N VAL A 39 -16.78 2.33 -21.21
CA VAL A 39 -18.21 2.07 -20.99
C VAL A 39 -18.73 0.94 -21.88
N GLN A 40 -18.13 0.73 -23.05
CA GLN A 40 -18.56 -0.23 -24.07
C GLN A 40 -18.11 -1.66 -23.79
N ILE A 41 -17.03 -1.82 -23.01
CA ILE A 41 -16.46 -3.14 -22.69
C ILE A 41 -16.92 -3.65 -21.33
N GLY A 42 -16.87 -4.98 -21.17
CA GLY A 42 -17.27 -5.63 -19.93
C GLY A 42 -16.16 -5.82 -18.91
N ASN A 43 -16.54 -6.00 -17.65
CA ASN A 43 -15.59 -6.28 -16.56
C ASN A 43 -14.76 -7.54 -16.81
N GLU A 44 -15.32 -8.57 -17.47
CA GLU A 44 -14.56 -9.76 -17.85
C GLU A 44 -13.39 -9.42 -18.78
N THR A 45 -13.62 -8.57 -19.79
CA THR A 45 -12.56 -8.08 -20.68
C THR A 45 -11.53 -7.28 -19.91
N ILE A 46 -11.96 -6.33 -19.07
CA ILE A 46 -11.06 -5.49 -18.26
C ILE A 46 -10.19 -6.36 -17.34
N ILE A 47 -10.80 -7.32 -16.63
CA ILE A 47 -10.10 -8.26 -15.75
C ILE A 47 -9.10 -9.09 -16.54
N SER A 48 -9.49 -9.64 -17.68
CA SER A 48 -8.59 -10.41 -18.55
C SER A 48 -7.35 -9.59 -18.93
N LYS A 49 -7.53 -8.32 -19.30
CA LYS A 49 -6.44 -7.40 -19.63
C LYS A 49 -5.56 -7.03 -18.43
N LEU A 50 -6.13 -6.84 -17.25
CA LEU A 50 -5.36 -6.61 -16.02
C LEU A 50 -4.53 -7.84 -15.63
N VAL A 51 -5.06 -9.05 -15.81
CA VAL A 51 -4.35 -10.32 -15.56
C VAL A 51 -3.24 -10.54 -16.60
N GLU A 52 -3.47 -10.16 -17.87
CA GLU A 52 -2.45 -10.14 -18.92
C GLU A 52 -1.30 -9.20 -18.55
N ALA A 53 -1.61 -7.97 -18.12
CA ALA A 53 -0.63 -7.00 -17.63
C ALA A 53 0.16 -7.54 -16.43
N ALA A 54 -0.50 -8.15 -15.45
CA ALA A 54 0.16 -8.76 -14.30
C ALA A 54 1.11 -9.90 -14.70
N SER A 55 0.70 -10.75 -15.65
CA SER A 55 1.51 -11.85 -16.17
C SER A 55 2.78 -11.33 -16.86
N LEU A 56 2.68 -10.22 -17.60
CA LEU A 56 3.85 -9.54 -18.17
C LEU A 56 4.78 -9.03 -17.06
N TRP A 57 4.24 -8.39 -16.03
CA TRP A 57 5.06 -7.91 -14.90
C TRP A 57 5.66 -9.01 -14.05
N LEU A 58 5.11 -10.24 -14.04
CA LEU A 58 5.73 -11.40 -13.40
C LEU A 58 6.82 -12.06 -14.27
N SER A 59 6.83 -11.79 -15.58
CA SER A 59 7.81 -12.34 -16.49
C SER A 59 9.16 -11.62 -16.37
N PRO A 60 10.28 -12.33 -16.12
CA PRO A 60 11.61 -11.72 -16.11
C PRO A 60 12.04 -11.20 -17.49
N ASP A 61 11.41 -11.67 -18.55
CA ASP A 61 11.72 -11.30 -19.94
C ASP A 61 10.97 -10.05 -20.41
N TYR A 62 10.01 -9.56 -19.63
CA TYR A 62 9.22 -8.39 -20.03
C TYR A 62 10.05 -7.11 -19.98
N GLU A 63 10.12 -6.40 -21.10
CA GLU A 63 11.01 -5.26 -21.28
C GLU A 63 10.72 -4.09 -20.32
N LEU A 64 9.44 -3.77 -20.03
CA LEU A 64 9.13 -2.70 -19.07
C LEU A 64 9.52 -3.09 -17.64
N ARG A 65 9.41 -4.38 -17.27
CA ARG A 65 9.92 -4.88 -15.99
C ARG A 65 11.45 -4.77 -15.93
N LYS A 66 12.16 -5.16 -17.00
CA LYS A 66 13.61 -5.00 -17.08
C LYS A 66 14.03 -3.54 -16.91
N MET A 67 13.33 -2.61 -17.56
CA MET A 67 13.58 -1.18 -17.38
C MET A 67 13.33 -0.72 -15.95
N ALA A 68 12.22 -1.13 -15.31
CA ALA A 68 11.96 -0.82 -13.91
C ALA A 68 13.07 -1.33 -12.97
N LEU A 69 13.56 -2.55 -13.19
CA LEU A 69 14.60 -3.19 -12.37
C LEU A 69 16.04 -2.76 -12.70
N ALA A 70 16.24 -2.06 -13.82
CA ALA A 70 17.52 -1.48 -14.22
C ALA A 70 17.60 0.03 -13.93
N ALA A 71 16.47 0.66 -13.63
CA ALA A 71 16.41 2.06 -13.26
C ALA A 71 17.11 2.33 -11.94
N ASP A 72 17.59 3.55 -11.79
CA ASP A 72 18.31 3.99 -10.60
C ASP A 72 17.42 3.92 -9.34
N PRO A 73 17.93 3.38 -8.21
CA PRO A 73 17.18 3.31 -6.95
C PRO A 73 16.66 4.64 -6.42
N GLU A 74 17.30 5.78 -6.70
CA GLU A 74 16.77 7.10 -6.32
C GLU A 74 15.45 7.38 -7.04
N THR A 75 15.35 6.95 -8.30
CA THR A 75 14.16 7.14 -9.13
C THR A 75 13.03 6.17 -8.73
N THR A 76 13.34 4.90 -8.54
CA THR A 76 12.33 3.88 -8.16
C THR A 76 11.95 3.96 -6.68
N GLY A 77 12.83 4.53 -5.84
CA GLY A 77 12.77 4.52 -4.39
C GLY A 77 13.27 3.23 -3.74
N PHE A 78 13.70 2.23 -4.51
CA PHE A 78 14.06 0.91 -3.99
C PHE A 78 15.21 0.28 -4.78
N PRO A 79 16.13 -0.46 -4.11
CA PRO A 79 17.08 -1.29 -4.81
C PRO A 79 16.37 -2.41 -5.57
N ARG A 80 17.06 -2.95 -6.57
CA ARG A 80 16.52 -3.92 -7.52
C ARG A 80 15.82 -5.10 -6.86
N GLU A 81 16.43 -5.70 -5.84
CA GLU A 81 15.94 -6.92 -5.18
C GLU A 81 14.65 -6.65 -4.39
N VAL A 82 14.60 -5.52 -3.67
CA VAL A 82 13.40 -5.10 -2.93
C VAL A 82 12.27 -4.78 -3.90
N LEU A 83 12.57 -4.05 -4.99
CA LEU A 83 11.59 -3.73 -6.02
C LEU A 83 11.06 -5.00 -6.69
N ALA A 84 11.93 -5.93 -7.10
CA ALA A 84 11.53 -7.18 -7.73
C ALA A 84 10.59 -8.00 -6.85
N ALA A 85 10.97 -8.23 -5.58
CA ALA A 85 10.14 -8.96 -4.63
C ALA A 85 8.79 -8.28 -4.38
N GLY A 86 8.78 -6.95 -4.33
CA GLY A 86 7.58 -6.15 -4.16
C GLY A 86 6.63 -6.20 -5.37
N LEU A 87 7.17 -6.12 -6.59
CA LEU A 87 6.41 -6.28 -7.82
C LEU A 87 5.82 -7.70 -7.92
N ASP A 88 6.60 -8.73 -7.58
CA ASP A 88 6.15 -10.12 -7.63
C ASP A 88 5.01 -10.36 -6.62
N ALA A 89 5.15 -9.83 -5.40
CA ALA A 89 4.11 -9.91 -4.38
C ALA A 89 2.81 -9.18 -4.81
N CYS A 90 2.93 -8.06 -5.52
CA CYS A 90 1.77 -7.30 -6.01
C CYS A 90 1.05 -8.05 -7.14
N PHE A 91 1.77 -8.41 -8.20
CA PHE A 91 1.16 -8.93 -9.43
C PHE A 91 0.76 -10.40 -9.32
N SER A 92 1.31 -11.17 -8.37
CA SER A 92 0.83 -12.53 -8.10
C SER A 92 -0.59 -12.59 -7.54
N GLU A 93 -1.08 -11.50 -6.93
CA GLU A 93 -2.46 -11.39 -6.45
C GLU A 93 -3.45 -11.00 -7.57
N TRP A 94 -2.97 -10.61 -8.75
CA TRP A 94 -3.82 -10.13 -9.85
C TRP A 94 -4.27 -11.29 -10.72
N THR A 95 -5.17 -12.10 -10.17
CA THR A 95 -5.79 -13.25 -10.83
C THR A 95 -7.26 -12.96 -11.17
N GLN A 96 -7.82 -13.68 -12.14
CA GLN A 96 -9.25 -13.57 -12.46
C GLN A 96 -10.12 -13.85 -11.23
N GLU A 97 -9.78 -14.90 -10.47
CA GLU A 97 -10.47 -15.28 -9.24
C GLU A 97 -10.49 -14.14 -8.22
N ASN A 98 -9.33 -13.52 -7.96
CA ASN A 98 -9.23 -12.43 -6.99
C ASN A 98 -10.00 -11.17 -7.44
N PHE A 99 -9.97 -10.83 -8.72
CA PHE A 99 -10.73 -9.70 -9.23
C PHE A 99 -12.24 -9.93 -9.20
N PHE A 100 -12.72 -11.11 -9.62
CA PHE A 100 -14.14 -11.43 -9.50
C PHE A 100 -14.58 -11.57 -8.05
N GLY A 101 -13.71 -12.08 -7.18
CA GLY A 101 -13.91 -12.11 -5.73
C GLY A 101 -14.05 -10.71 -5.13
N LEU A 102 -13.20 -9.76 -5.55
CA LEU A 102 -13.32 -8.34 -5.18
C LEU A 102 -14.68 -7.77 -5.64
N LEU A 103 -15.06 -7.93 -6.92
CA LEU A 103 -16.34 -7.41 -7.41
C LEU A 103 -17.54 -8.07 -6.73
N GLY A 104 -17.47 -9.37 -6.44
CA GLY A 104 -18.49 -10.09 -5.68
C GLY A 104 -18.60 -9.61 -4.24
N GLN A 105 -17.47 -9.32 -3.58
CA GLN A 105 -17.46 -8.75 -2.23
C GLN A 105 -18.08 -7.34 -2.20
N GLU A 106 -17.73 -6.49 -3.17
CA GLU A 106 -18.10 -5.08 -3.16
C GLU A 106 -19.51 -4.85 -3.70
N PHE A 107 -19.92 -5.61 -4.71
CA PHE A 107 -21.18 -5.38 -5.43
C PHE A 107 -22.14 -6.55 -5.33
N GLY A 108 -21.75 -7.72 -4.82
CA GLY A 108 -22.52 -8.96 -4.81
C GLY A 108 -22.60 -9.68 -6.17
N ASP A 109 -22.53 -8.93 -7.27
CA ASP A 109 -22.57 -9.44 -8.65
C ASP A 109 -21.78 -8.46 -9.54
N ALA A 110 -20.78 -8.99 -10.24
CA ALA A 110 -19.88 -8.21 -11.10
C ALA A 110 -20.58 -7.56 -12.30
N THR A 111 -21.76 -8.07 -12.70
CA THR A 111 -22.52 -7.55 -13.85
C THR A 111 -23.29 -6.26 -13.52
N ARG A 112 -23.45 -5.92 -12.23
CA ARG A 112 -24.22 -4.74 -11.78
C ARG A 112 -23.63 -3.42 -12.23
N LEU A 113 -22.37 -3.40 -12.66
CA LEU A 113 -21.79 -2.23 -13.31
C LEU A 113 -22.46 -2.00 -14.68
N GLN A 114 -22.75 -3.03 -15.45
CA GLN A 114 -23.26 -2.89 -16.82
C GLN A 114 -24.79 -2.87 -16.91
N SER A 115 -25.48 -3.57 -16.01
CA SER A 115 -26.92 -3.71 -16.05
C SER A 115 -27.52 -3.81 -14.64
N PHE A 116 -28.85 -3.74 -14.55
CA PHE A 116 -29.56 -4.05 -13.32
C PHE A 116 -29.45 -5.54 -12.98
N GLY A 117 -28.92 -5.86 -11.81
CA GLY A 117 -28.87 -7.22 -11.25
C GLY A 117 -29.82 -7.37 -10.06
N SER A 118 -30.41 -8.54 -9.88
CA SER A 118 -31.39 -8.79 -8.80
C SER A 118 -30.78 -8.67 -7.42
N LEU A 119 -31.32 -7.78 -6.57
CA LEU A 119 -30.95 -7.64 -5.17
C LEU A 119 -31.89 -8.45 -4.26
N SER A 120 -33.18 -8.47 -4.61
CA SER A 120 -34.24 -9.26 -3.96
C SER A 120 -35.31 -9.67 -4.99
N SER A 121 -36.39 -10.30 -4.54
CA SER A 121 -37.50 -10.71 -5.42
C SER A 121 -38.24 -9.53 -6.08
N HIS A 122 -38.14 -8.33 -5.52
CA HIS A 122 -38.86 -7.14 -5.99
C HIS A 122 -37.95 -5.93 -6.27
N SER A 123 -36.62 -6.13 -6.24
CA SER A 123 -35.65 -5.05 -6.40
C SER A 123 -34.50 -5.51 -7.26
N LEU A 124 -34.18 -4.70 -8.26
CA LEU A 124 -32.92 -4.76 -9.00
C LEU A 124 -32.05 -3.59 -8.60
N ALA A 125 -30.74 -3.73 -8.73
CA ALA A 125 -29.77 -2.68 -8.42
C ALA A 125 -28.68 -2.62 -9.48
N MET A 126 -28.22 -1.41 -9.76
CA MET A 126 -27.11 -1.12 -10.66
C MET A 126 -26.07 -0.25 -9.95
N VAL A 127 -24.80 -0.50 -10.23
CA VAL A 127 -23.64 0.20 -9.69
C VAL A 127 -23.10 1.18 -10.72
N HIS A 128 -22.76 2.39 -10.27
CA HIS A 128 -22.06 3.37 -11.10
C HIS A 128 -20.78 3.82 -10.43
N GLY A 129 -19.66 3.68 -11.13
CA GLY A 129 -18.42 4.35 -10.80
C GLY A 129 -18.47 5.86 -11.11
N PRO A 130 -17.54 6.65 -10.56
CA PRO A 130 -17.33 8.04 -10.98
C PRO A 130 -16.99 8.10 -12.47
N GLN A 131 -17.35 9.17 -13.18
CA GLN A 131 -16.91 9.29 -14.57
C GLN A 131 -15.40 9.59 -14.62
N LEU A 132 -14.90 10.48 -13.76
CA LEU A 132 -13.47 10.77 -13.60
C LEU A 132 -13.04 10.67 -12.14
N ILE A 133 -11.98 9.89 -11.89
CA ILE A 133 -11.30 9.82 -10.59
C ILE A 133 -9.97 10.56 -10.68
N ALA A 134 -9.75 11.53 -9.79
CA ALA A 134 -8.42 12.10 -9.58
C ALA A 134 -7.75 11.40 -8.42
N HIS A 135 -6.58 10.81 -8.67
CA HIS A 135 -5.74 10.18 -7.65
C HIS A 135 -4.59 11.10 -7.29
N VAL A 136 -4.49 11.49 -6.02
CA VAL A 136 -3.29 12.10 -5.45
C VAL A 136 -2.47 10.98 -4.81
N ALA A 137 -1.53 10.44 -5.58
CA ALA A 137 -0.78 9.25 -5.25
C ALA A 137 0.30 9.52 -4.17
N PRO A 138 0.57 8.54 -3.30
CA PRO A 138 1.62 8.65 -2.31
C PRO A 138 3.01 8.47 -2.96
N GLY A 139 4.06 8.95 -2.30
CA GLY A 139 5.44 8.88 -2.81
C GLY A 139 6.29 7.73 -2.27
N ASN A 140 5.75 6.92 -1.35
CA ASN A 140 6.50 5.89 -0.62
C ASN A 140 6.44 4.50 -1.28
N LEU A 141 5.33 4.12 -1.92
CA LEU A 141 5.16 2.81 -2.55
C LEU A 141 4.47 2.90 -3.91
N PRO A 142 4.88 2.10 -4.91
CA PRO A 142 4.21 2.05 -6.21
C PRO A 142 2.93 1.22 -6.20
N VAL A 143 2.84 0.18 -5.36
CA VAL A 143 1.73 -0.79 -5.35
C VAL A 143 0.35 -0.15 -5.17
N PRO A 144 0.14 0.78 -4.21
CA PRO A 144 -1.14 1.46 -4.08
C PRO A 144 -1.57 2.21 -5.34
N VAL A 145 -0.62 2.70 -6.14
CA VAL A 145 -0.91 3.39 -7.41
C VAL A 145 -1.35 2.40 -8.48
N PHE A 146 -0.68 1.26 -8.61
CA PHE A 146 -1.10 0.20 -9.54
C PHE A 146 -2.51 -0.32 -9.21
N GLN A 147 -2.78 -0.55 -7.93
CA GLN A 147 -4.10 -0.97 -7.45
C GLN A 147 -5.16 0.10 -7.71
N ALA A 148 -4.86 1.38 -7.43
CA ALA A 148 -5.79 2.49 -7.72
C ALA A 148 -6.16 2.55 -9.20
N ILE A 149 -5.18 2.41 -10.11
CA ILE A 149 -5.40 2.37 -11.56
C ILE A 149 -6.28 1.17 -11.94
N ALA A 150 -5.95 -0.04 -11.46
CA ALA A 150 -6.74 -1.23 -11.73
C ALA A 150 -8.19 -1.07 -11.24
N PHE A 151 -8.39 -0.54 -10.03
CA PHE A 151 -9.70 -0.34 -9.43
C PHE A 151 -10.54 0.69 -10.18
N GLY A 152 -9.95 1.80 -10.64
CA GLY A 152 -10.69 2.75 -11.48
C GLY A 152 -11.07 2.16 -12.84
N LEU A 153 -10.24 1.29 -13.43
CA LEU A 153 -10.60 0.57 -14.65
C LEU A 153 -11.77 -0.40 -14.41
N LEU A 154 -11.78 -1.15 -13.31
CA LEU A 154 -12.91 -2.02 -12.93
C LEU A 154 -14.21 -1.23 -12.74
N LEU A 155 -14.11 0.00 -12.23
CA LEU A 155 -15.25 0.91 -12.11
C LEU A 155 -15.67 1.55 -13.45
N ARG A 156 -14.92 1.29 -14.52
CA ARG A 156 -15.03 1.93 -15.85
C ARG A 156 -14.99 3.45 -15.71
N SER A 157 -14.07 3.93 -14.89
CA SER A 157 -13.80 5.34 -14.65
C SER A 157 -12.59 5.79 -15.45
N ALA A 158 -12.66 6.99 -16.02
CA ALA A 158 -11.47 7.70 -16.44
C ALA A 158 -10.64 8.07 -15.20
N GLN A 159 -9.34 8.18 -15.36
CA GLN A 159 -8.42 8.37 -14.24
C GLN A 159 -7.35 9.39 -14.57
N PHE A 160 -7.13 10.30 -13.64
CA PHE A 160 -5.99 11.21 -13.65
C PHE A 160 -5.16 10.93 -12.41
N VAL A 161 -3.94 10.42 -12.58
CA VAL A 161 -3.02 10.08 -11.50
C VAL A 161 -1.96 11.16 -11.37
N LYS A 162 -2.05 11.93 -10.28
CA LYS A 162 -1.03 12.88 -9.85
C LYS A 162 -0.03 12.16 -8.96
N CYS A 163 1.19 11.98 -9.47
CA CYS A 163 2.31 11.40 -8.73
C CYS A 163 3.00 12.45 -7.84
N ALA A 164 3.66 11.96 -6.78
CA ALA A 164 4.66 12.75 -6.08
C ALA A 164 5.88 12.99 -6.98
N SER A 165 6.57 14.10 -6.78
CA SER A 165 7.76 14.48 -7.53
C SER A 165 8.84 13.40 -7.48
N GLY A 166 9.39 13.05 -8.63
CA GLY A 166 10.34 11.96 -8.85
C GLY A 166 9.75 10.55 -8.78
N LYS A 167 8.43 10.37 -8.63
CA LYS A 167 7.79 9.07 -8.37
C LYS A 167 6.86 8.58 -9.48
N SER A 168 6.89 9.20 -10.66
CA SER A 168 6.03 8.78 -11.78
C SER A 168 6.58 7.65 -12.66
N LEU A 169 7.87 7.29 -12.59
CA LEU A 169 8.48 6.27 -13.47
C LEU A 169 7.70 4.94 -13.45
N LEU A 170 7.52 4.34 -12.28
CA LEU A 170 6.87 3.04 -12.14
C LEU A 170 5.38 3.08 -12.57
N PRO A 171 4.56 4.06 -12.13
CA PRO A 171 3.21 4.25 -12.66
C PRO A 171 3.14 4.37 -14.19
N ARG A 172 4.05 5.12 -14.82
CA ARG A 172 4.09 5.25 -16.30
C ARG A 172 4.43 3.95 -16.98
N LEU A 173 5.45 3.23 -16.51
CA LEU A 173 5.79 1.93 -17.06
C LEU A 173 4.59 0.98 -16.99
N PHE A 174 3.84 1.00 -15.88
CA PHE A 174 2.59 0.24 -15.79
C PHE A 174 1.51 0.76 -16.76
N GLY A 175 1.36 2.08 -16.92
CA GLY A 175 0.47 2.68 -17.92
C GLY A 175 0.82 2.28 -19.36
N HIS A 176 2.10 2.19 -19.70
CA HIS A 176 2.57 1.69 -20.99
C HIS A 176 2.34 0.19 -21.16
N THR A 177 2.37 -0.60 -20.08
CA THR A 177 1.88 -1.99 -20.12
C THR A 177 0.41 -2.02 -20.51
N LEU A 178 -0.43 -1.17 -19.91
CA LEU A 178 -1.85 -1.09 -20.28
C LEU A 178 -2.00 -0.69 -21.75
N HIS A 179 -1.23 0.28 -22.23
CA HIS A 179 -1.25 0.68 -23.65
C HIS A 179 -0.87 -0.47 -24.58
N TYR A 180 0.18 -1.22 -24.22
CA TYR A 180 0.62 -2.40 -24.98
C TYR A 180 -0.44 -3.51 -25.00
N VAL A 181 -1.09 -3.77 -23.87
CA VAL A 181 -2.10 -4.83 -23.71
C VAL A 181 -3.42 -4.45 -24.39
N ASP A 182 -3.83 -3.19 -24.25
CA ASP A 182 -5.05 -2.61 -24.80
C ASP A 182 -4.97 -1.05 -24.79
N PRO A 183 -4.72 -0.42 -25.95
CA PRO A 183 -4.65 1.04 -26.06
C PRO A 183 -5.90 1.78 -25.59
N GLY A 184 -7.08 1.14 -25.64
CA GLY A 184 -8.33 1.73 -25.18
C GLY A 184 -8.43 1.82 -23.66
N LEU A 185 -7.77 0.93 -22.90
CA LEU A 185 -7.68 1.08 -21.44
C LEU A 185 -6.78 2.26 -21.08
N ALA A 186 -5.64 2.39 -21.77
CA ALA A 186 -4.69 3.47 -21.53
C ALA A 186 -5.26 4.84 -21.94
N SER A 187 -6.15 4.91 -22.93
CA SER A 187 -6.72 6.20 -23.38
C SER A 187 -7.58 6.89 -22.34
N ALA A 188 -8.06 6.15 -21.33
CA ALA A 188 -8.80 6.69 -20.20
C ALA A 188 -7.93 6.88 -18.95
N LEU A 189 -6.60 6.86 -19.08
CA LEU A 189 -5.64 7.09 -18.01
C LEU A 189 -4.68 8.23 -18.39
N GLU A 190 -4.54 9.19 -17.49
CA GLU A 190 -3.49 10.20 -17.54
C GLU A 190 -2.60 10.08 -16.31
N ILE A 191 -1.28 10.26 -16.50
CA ILE A 191 -0.29 10.22 -15.42
C ILE A 191 0.54 11.48 -15.52
N ALA A 192 0.60 12.22 -14.42
CA ALA A 192 1.30 13.49 -14.33
C ALA A 192 2.05 13.61 -13.02
N GLU A 193 3.05 14.48 -12.98
CA GLU A 193 3.92 14.67 -11.83
C GLU A 193 4.11 16.16 -11.55
N TRP A 194 3.91 16.55 -10.29
CA TRP A 194 4.23 17.89 -9.79
C TRP A 194 4.28 17.89 -8.25
N ASP A 195 4.81 18.97 -7.65
CA ASP A 195 4.82 19.12 -6.19
C ASP A 195 3.41 19.28 -5.62
N GLY A 196 3.10 18.52 -4.57
CA GLY A 196 1.81 18.66 -3.88
C GLY A 196 1.61 20.07 -3.33
N GLY A 197 0.38 20.58 -3.42
CA GLY A 197 0.06 21.94 -3.00
C GLY A 197 0.15 22.99 -4.12
N ASN A 198 0.41 22.57 -5.37
CA ASN A 198 0.22 23.45 -6.52
C ASN A 198 -1.28 23.73 -6.72
N GLU A 199 -1.77 24.79 -6.07
CA GLU A 199 -3.20 25.13 -6.06
C GLU A 199 -3.77 25.41 -7.44
N THR A 200 -2.99 25.98 -8.36
CA THR A 200 -3.44 26.27 -9.73
C THR A 200 -3.81 24.99 -10.48
N LEU A 201 -2.91 24.00 -10.49
CA LEU A 201 -3.15 22.74 -11.17
C LEU A 201 -4.16 21.87 -10.43
N GLU A 202 -4.04 21.77 -9.10
CA GLU A 202 -4.91 20.94 -8.28
C GLU A 202 -6.36 21.45 -8.27
N LYS A 203 -6.58 22.77 -8.32
CA LYS A 203 -7.92 23.34 -8.39
C LYS A 203 -8.67 22.89 -9.63
N GLU A 204 -8.06 22.94 -10.81
CA GLU A 204 -8.75 22.47 -12.03
C GLU A 204 -8.91 20.96 -12.04
N LEU A 205 -7.93 20.19 -11.58
CA LEU A 205 -8.09 18.75 -11.42
C LEU A 205 -9.28 18.40 -10.50
N PHE A 206 -9.39 19.05 -9.34
CA PHE A 206 -10.44 18.78 -8.36
C PHE A 206 -11.83 19.27 -8.81
N LYS A 207 -11.87 20.36 -9.56
CA LYS A 207 -13.10 20.85 -10.19
C LYS A 207 -13.63 19.85 -11.21
N GLU A 208 -12.75 19.33 -12.06
CA GLU A 208 -13.10 18.37 -13.11
C GLU A 208 -13.44 17.00 -12.52
N ALA A 209 -12.71 16.46 -11.54
CA ALA A 209 -12.92 15.11 -11.01
C ALA A 209 -14.27 14.94 -10.29
N ASP A 210 -14.95 13.80 -10.48
CA ASP A 210 -16.16 13.46 -9.74
C ASP A 210 -15.84 12.93 -8.33
N CYS A 211 -14.70 12.25 -8.22
CA CYS A 211 -14.16 11.72 -6.98
C CYS A 211 -12.66 12.02 -6.90
N VAL A 212 -12.22 12.47 -5.73
CA VAL A 212 -10.79 12.63 -5.42
C VAL A 212 -10.40 11.56 -4.41
N VAL A 213 -9.40 10.75 -4.76
CA VAL A 213 -8.79 9.76 -3.87
C VAL A 213 -7.39 10.27 -3.54
N ALA A 214 -7.03 10.34 -2.26
CA ALA A 214 -5.72 10.81 -1.85
C ALA A 214 -5.14 9.97 -0.73
N THR A 215 -3.82 9.73 -0.79
CA THR A 215 -3.09 9.05 0.27
C THR A 215 -1.90 9.90 0.70
N GLY A 216 -1.76 10.14 2.00
CA GLY A 216 -0.67 10.96 2.52
C GLY A 216 -0.78 11.26 4.01
N SER A 217 -0.14 12.33 4.45
CA SER A 217 -0.25 12.77 5.85
C SER A 217 -1.65 13.31 6.15
N ASP A 218 -2.05 13.28 7.43
CA ASP A 218 -3.34 13.85 7.86
C ASP A 218 -3.45 15.34 7.49
N LYS A 219 -2.35 16.08 7.65
CA LYS A 219 -2.24 17.47 7.21
C LYS A 219 -2.52 17.64 5.71
N THR A 220 -2.03 16.71 4.88
CA THR A 220 -2.31 16.71 3.44
C THR A 220 -3.78 16.43 3.17
N MET A 221 -4.40 15.48 3.88
CA MET A 221 -5.82 15.16 3.74
C MET A 221 -6.70 16.36 4.09
N ASP A 222 -6.39 17.05 5.19
CA ASP A 222 -7.09 18.27 5.60
C ASP A 222 -6.93 19.41 4.59
N ALA A 223 -5.71 19.61 4.08
CA ALA A 223 -5.42 20.62 3.07
C ALA A 223 -6.14 20.35 1.74
N ILE A 224 -6.22 19.09 1.30
CA ILE A 224 -7.01 18.73 0.11
C ILE A 224 -8.49 18.98 0.39
N ARG A 225 -9.02 18.46 1.51
CA ARG A 225 -10.43 18.60 1.87
C ARG A 225 -10.88 20.06 1.93
N GLY A 226 -10.06 20.96 2.48
CA GLY A 226 -10.37 22.40 2.54
C GLY A 226 -10.42 23.11 1.18
N ARG A 227 -9.86 22.51 0.12
CA ARG A 227 -9.80 23.07 -1.24
C ARG A 227 -10.81 22.42 -2.20
N LEU A 228 -11.49 21.35 -1.78
CA LEU A 228 -12.49 20.68 -2.61
C LEU A 228 -13.79 21.49 -2.68
N PRO A 229 -14.41 21.60 -3.87
CA PRO A 229 -15.76 22.13 -4.00
C PRO A 229 -16.77 21.36 -3.12
N LEU A 230 -17.78 22.06 -2.61
CA LEU A 230 -18.84 21.46 -1.80
C LEU A 230 -19.51 20.30 -2.55
N GLY A 231 -19.70 19.17 -1.86
CA GLY A 231 -20.34 17.98 -2.40
C GLY A 231 -19.43 17.08 -3.25
N LYS A 232 -18.18 17.48 -3.54
CA LYS A 232 -17.22 16.57 -4.19
C LYS A 232 -16.92 15.39 -3.28
N ARG A 233 -16.95 14.19 -3.85
CA ARG A 233 -16.63 12.96 -3.12
C ARG A 233 -15.12 12.92 -2.87
N PHE A 234 -14.74 12.71 -1.62
CA PHE A 234 -13.35 12.63 -1.20
C PHE A 234 -13.09 11.37 -0.39
N VAL A 235 -12.14 10.57 -0.85
CA VAL A 235 -11.65 9.37 -0.17
C VAL A 235 -10.20 9.61 0.22
N GLY A 236 -9.98 10.08 1.44
CA GLY A 236 -8.65 10.30 2.00
C GLY A 236 -8.16 9.12 2.84
N TYR A 237 -6.90 8.74 2.65
CA TYR A 237 -6.15 7.81 3.50
C TYR A 237 -5.02 8.58 4.18
N GLY A 238 -5.19 8.79 5.49
CA GLY A 238 -4.27 9.55 6.33
C GLY A 238 -3.07 8.73 6.80
N HIS A 239 -2.37 9.27 7.79
CA HIS A 239 -1.24 8.58 8.38
C HIS A 239 -1.70 7.38 9.22
N ARG A 240 -0.99 6.26 9.05
CA ARG A 240 -1.25 5.00 9.74
C ARG A 240 0.05 4.34 10.16
N VAL A 241 -0.03 3.54 11.22
CA VAL A 241 1.07 2.75 11.77
C VAL A 241 0.62 1.31 11.99
N SER A 242 1.57 0.39 12.04
CA SER A 242 1.31 -1.04 12.25
C SER A 242 2.33 -1.65 13.20
N LEU A 243 2.01 -2.82 13.74
CA LEU A 243 2.82 -3.53 14.74
C LEU A 243 2.68 -5.04 14.63
N GLY A 244 3.69 -5.75 15.11
CA GLY A 244 3.67 -7.19 15.31
C GLY A 244 3.33 -7.56 16.76
N TYR A 245 2.77 -8.74 16.96
CA TYR A 245 2.52 -9.34 18.27
C TYR A 245 2.80 -10.85 18.21
N VAL A 246 3.61 -11.33 19.16
CA VAL A 246 4.03 -12.72 19.29
C VAL A 246 3.47 -13.28 20.58
N GLU A 247 2.53 -14.21 20.45
CA GLU A 247 1.86 -14.88 21.56
C GLU A 247 2.80 -15.87 22.27
N GLN A 248 2.53 -16.10 23.56
CA GLN A 248 3.37 -16.85 24.51
C GLN A 248 3.83 -18.21 24.01
N LEU A 249 2.94 -18.95 23.33
CA LEU A 249 3.16 -20.32 22.88
C LEU A 249 3.44 -20.40 21.37
N ALA A 250 3.53 -19.26 20.69
CA ALA A 250 3.72 -19.21 19.25
C ALA A 250 4.94 -20.03 18.82
N ASN A 251 6.06 -19.92 19.53
CA ASN A 251 7.30 -20.61 19.18
C ASN A 251 7.22 -22.12 19.34
N GLU A 252 6.42 -22.62 20.29
CA GLU A 252 6.19 -24.06 20.49
C GLU A 252 5.36 -24.65 19.35
N VAL A 253 4.37 -23.90 18.85
CA VAL A 253 3.45 -24.36 17.80
C VAL A 253 4.04 -24.19 16.41
N MET A 254 4.74 -23.09 16.14
CA MET A 254 5.21 -22.71 14.80
C MET A 254 6.69 -22.99 14.58
N GLY A 255 7.46 -23.16 15.65
CA GLY A 255 8.93 -23.17 15.64
C GLY A 255 9.51 -21.76 15.67
N THR A 256 10.52 -21.55 16.51
CA THR A 256 11.18 -20.24 16.70
C THR A 256 11.67 -19.64 15.38
N GLN A 257 12.39 -20.41 14.54
CA GLN A 257 12.94 -19.89 13.29
C GLN A 257 11.85 -19.42 12.33
N THR A 258 10.71 -20.11 12.28
CA THR A 258 9.57 -19.72 11.44
C THR A 258 9.04 -18.34 11.82
N ILE A 259 8.97 -18.04 13.12
CA ILE A 259 8.48 -16.74 13.60
C ILE A 259 9.49 -15.65 13.27
N ILE A 260 10.78 -15.91 13.48
CA ILE A 260 11.85 -14.96 13.16
C ILE A 260 11.88 -14.64 11.66
N ASN A 261 11.80 -15.65 10.79
CA ASN A 261 11.74 -15.45 9.35
C ASN A 261 10.52 -14.61 8.94
N ARG A 262 9.35 -14.86 9.55
CA ARG A 262 8.12 -14.11 9.30
C ARG A 262 8.21 -12.66 9.79
N ALA A 263 8.78 -12.43 10.96
CA ALA A 263 9.03 -11.09 11.47
C ALA A 263 9.98 -10.31 10.54
N ALA A 264 11.05 -10.96 10.09
CA ALA A 264 12.00 -10.38 9.14
C ALA A 264 11.35 -10.09 7.77
N ASP A 265 10.47 -10.97 7.28
CA ASP A 265 9.75 -10.75 6.02
C ASP A 265 8.92 -9.44 6.06
N ASP A 266 8.24 -9.15 7.17
CA ASP A 266 7.45 -7.91 7.34
C ASP A 266 8.33 -6.65 7.50
N VAL A 267 9.50 -6.79 8.11
CA VAL A 267 10.48 -5.71 8.29
C VAL A 267 11.23 -5.41 6.98
N VAL A 268 11.64 -6.43 6.23
CA VAL A 268 12.41 -6.27 4.98
C VAL A 268 11.52 -5.79 3.84
N ALA A 269 10.25 -6.21 3.79
CA ALA A 269 9.32 -5.82 2.75
C ALA A 269 9.27 -4.28 2.59
N TRP A 270 9.59 -3.83 1.38
CA TRP A 270 9.66 -2.40 1.03
C TRP A 270 10.51 -1.56 2.00
N ASN A 271 11.53 -2.14 2.63
CA ASN A 271 12.37 -1.45 3.62
C ASN A 271 11.57 -0.74 4.73
N GLN A 272 10.42 -1.30 5.13
CA GLN A 272 9.45 -0.71 6.06
C GLN A 272 8.74 0.57 5.60
N GLN A 273 8.84 0.97 4.33
CA GLN A 273 8.26 2.23 3.85
C GLN A 273 6.73 2.18 3.69
N GLY A 274 6.11 1.01 3.81
CA GLY A 274 4.66 0.85 3.77
C GLY A 274 3.98 1.08 5.13
N CYS A 275 2.77 1.63 5.12
CA CYS A 275 1.96 1.85 6.34
C CYS A 275 1.62 0.57 7.11
N LEU A 276 1.70 -0.59 6.44
CA LEU A 276 1.46 -1.91 7.03
C LEU A 276 2.70 -2.48 7.74
N SER A 277 3.87 -1.82 7.67
CA SER A 277 5.10 -2.37 8.24
C SER A 277 5.14 -2.17 9.76
N PRO A 278 5.68 -3.14 10.50
CA PRO A 278 5.74 -3.03 11.95
C PRO A 278 6.82 -2.02 12.36
N HIS A 279 6.42 -1.00 13.13
CA HIS A 279 7.37 -0.17 13.88
C HIS A 279 7.89 -0.89 15.13
N VAL A 280 7.01 -1.68 15.76
CA VAL A 280 7.26 -2.41 16.99
C VAL A 280 6.72 -3.83 16.83
N ILE A 281 7.42 -4.80 17.41
CA ILE A 281 6.95 -6.18 17.60
C ILE A 281 6.89 -6.44 19.11
N TYR A 282 5.69 -6.66 19.63
CA TYR A 282 5.48 -7.03 21.02
C TYR A 282 5.60 -8.54 21.20
N VAL A 283 6.31 -8.99 22.23
CA VAL A 283 6.53 -10.41 22.51
C VAL A 283 6.08 -10.71 23.93
N GLU A 284 5.22 -11.72 24.10
CA GLU A 284 4.73 -12.09 25.42
C GLU A 284 5.85 -12.62 26.34
N GLU A 285 6.11 -11.92 27.44
CA GLU A 285 7.32 -12.07 28.25
C GLU A 285 7.37 -13.38 29.06
N PHE A 286 6.21 -13.98 29.33
CA PHE A 286 6.09 -15.25 30.04
C PHE A 286 6.23 -16.48 29.14
N GLY A 287 6.53 -16.29 27.85
CA GLY A 287 6.78 -17.38 26.90
C GLY A 287 8.16 -18.01 27.05
N ASN A 288 8.36 -19.12 26.33
CA ASN A 288 9.67 -19.79 26.23
C ASN A 288 10.66 -18.97 25.40
N LEU A 289 10.18 -18.27 24.37
CA LEU A 289 10.98 -17.33 23.59
C LEU A 289 10.95 -15.94 24.24
N LYS A 290 12.03 -15.58 24.93
CA LYS A 290 12.13 -14.27 25.59
C LYS A 290 12.30 -13.11 24.60
N PRO A 291 11.77 -11.90 24.90
CA PRO A 291 11.87 -10.74 24.01
C PRO A 291 13.30 -10.40 23.58
N GLU A 292 14.29 -10.51 24.47
CA GLU A 292 15.71 -10.25 24.19
C GLU A 292 16.26 -11.28 23.20
N ARG A 293 15.93 -12.56 23.41
CA ARG A 293 16.35 -13.64 22.51
C ARG A 293 15.66 -13.55 21.15
N PHE A 294 14.39 -13.12 21.12
CA PHE A 294 13.68 -12.83 19.88
C PHE A 294 14.38 -11.70 19.10
N ALA A 295 14.74 -10.61 19.79
CA ALA A 295 15.41 -9.46 19.18
C ALA A 295 16.79 -9.82 18.63
N GLU A 296 17.59 -10.59 19.38
CA GLU A 296 18.89 -11.11 18.92
C GLU A 296 18.75 -11.96 17.66
N MET A 297 17.83 -12.93 17.65
CA MET A 297 17.62 -13.80 16.48
C MET A 297 17.04 -13.02 15.29
N LEU A 298 16.21 -12.01 15.52
CA LEU A 298 15.73 -11.12 14.46
C LEU A 298 16.87 -10.28 13.88
N ALA A 299 17.82 -9.84 14.71
CA ALA A 299 19.01 -9.12 14.23
C ALA A 299 19.90 -10.02 13.35
N GLU A 300 20.13 -11.27 13.76
CA GLU A 300 20.85 -12.27 12.98
C GLU A 300 20.18 -12.52 11.62
N GLU A 301 18.85 -12.69 11.60
CA GLU A 301 18.10 -12.88 10.36
C GLU A 301 18.12 -11.63 9.46
N LEU A 302 17.98 -10.42 10.01
CA LEU A 302 18.08 -9.19 9.24
C LEU A 302 19.49 -8.99 8.64
N ALA A 303 20.54 -9.39 9.37
CA ALA A 303 21.89 -9.41 8.84
C ALA A 303 22.01 -10.34 7.62
N ALA A 304 21.51 -11.57 7.72
CA ALA A 304 21.51 -12.53 6.62
C ALA A 304 20.68 -12.04 5.41
N ARG A 305 19.53 -11.39 5.65
CA ARG A 305 18.70 -10.82 4.57
C ARG A 305 19.38 -9.65 3.87
N SER A 306 20.16 -8.83 4.58
CA SER A 306 20.90 -7.72 3.97
C SER A 306 21.98 -8.18 2.98
N GLU A 307 22.48 -9.42 3.09
CA GLU A 307 23.43 -9.97 2.10
C GLU A 307 22.79 -10.29 0.75
N THR A 308 21.51 -10.69 0.75
CA THR A 308 20.80 -11.15 -0.45
C THR A 308 19.81 -10.12 -0.99
N ILE A 309 19.30 -9.26 -0.13
CA ILE A 309 18.33 -8.20 -0.43
C ILE A 309 18.85 -6.93 0.27
N PRO A 310 19.87 -6.25 -0.26
CA PRO A 310 20.40 -5.03 0.34
C PRO A 310 19.30 -3.97 0.46
N ARG A 311 19.36 -3.12 1.48
CA ARG A 311 18.34 -2.07 1.66
C ARG A 311 18.51 -0.93 0.66
N GLY A 312 19.73 -0.70 0.20
CA GLY A 312 20.09 0.41 -0.68
C GLY A 312 20.47 1.67 0.10
N GLU A 313 21.00 2.65 -0.63
CA GLU A 313 21.43 3.93 -0.07
C GLU A 313 20.25 4.75 0.47
N LEU A 314 20.54 5.59 1.45
CA LEU A 314 19.57 6.49 2.06
C LEU A 314 19.93 7.94 1.83
N SER A 315 18.92 8.79 1.85
CA SER A 315 19.14 10.22 1.99
C SER A 315 19.86 10.54 3.31
N THR A 316 20.62 11.64 3.33
CA THR A 316 21.32 12.11 4.54
C THR A 316 20.37 12.29 5.73
N LYS A 317 19.11 12.70 5.45
CA LYS A 317 18.09 12.90 6.47
C LYS A 317 17.67 11.58 7.12
N GLU A 318 17.41 10.54 6.32
CA GLU A 318 17.00 9.22 6.82
C GLU A 318 18.14 8.53 7.56
N ALA A 319 19.35 8.53 6.99
CA ALA A 319 20.53 7.99 7.64
C ALA A 319 20.81 8.70 8.98
N GLY A 320 20.66 10.03 9.01
CA GLY A 320 20.81 10.83 10.23
C GLY A 320 19.76 10.50 11.30
N ALA A 321 18.51 10.25 10.92
CA ALA A 321 17.46 9.84 11.86
C ALA A 321 17.78 8.48 12.52
N ILE A 322 18.24 7.51 11.74
CA ILE A 322 18.67 6.19 12.24
C ILE A 322 19.88 6.34 13.17
N ALA A 323 20.91 7.08 12.73
CA ALA A 323 22.14 7.27 13.51
C ALA A 323 21.87 7.97 14.86
N ASN A 324 20.99 8.97 14.87
CA ASN A 324 20.59 9.66 16.10
C ASN A 324 19.86 8.71 17.07
N MET A 325 18.92 7.90 16.56
CA MET A 325 18.19 6.92 17.38
C MET A 325 19.14 5.84 17.93
N ARG A 326 20.03 5.29 17.09
CA ARG A 326 21.06 4.34 17.52
C ARG A 326 21.95 4.93 18.61
N ARG A 327 22.41 6.18 18.47
CA ARG A 327 23.24 6.85 19.50
C ARG A 327 22.52 6.93 20.85
N PHE A 328 21.23 7.25 20.85
CA PHE A 328 20.42 7.25 22.06
C PHE A 328 20.41 5.86 22.73
N TYR A 329 20.14 4.80 21.97
CA TYR A 329 20.07 3.44 22.50
C TYR A 329 21.43 2.84 22.87
N LYS A 330 22.53 3.21 22.18
CA LYS A 330 23.90 2.85 22.58
C LYS A 330 24.21 3.33 23.99
N ILE A 331 23.84 4.58 24.32
CA ILE A 331 24.06 5.14 25.65
C ILE A 331 23.24 4.37 26.68
N ARG A 332 21.97 4.07 26.40
CA ARG A 332 21.12 3.30 27.33
C ARG A 332 21.65 1.88 27.58
N SER A 333 21.98 1.16 26.50
CA SER A 333 22.53 -0.19 26.55
C SER A 333 23.86 -0.24 27.33
N ALA A 334 24.78 0.69 27.08
CA ALA A 334 26.06 0.77 27.82
C ALA A 334 25.90 1.04 29.33
N ASN A 335 24.79 1.67 29.73
CA ASN A 335 24.48 1.94 31.14
C ASN A 335 23.52 0.90 31.75
N ASN A 336 23.21 -0.20 31.04
CA ASN A 336 22.24 -1.22 31.43
C ASN A 336 20.85 -0.62 31.79
N VAL A 337 20.41 0.39 31.06
CA VAL A 337 19.11 1.06 31.25
C VAL A 337 18.08 0.44 30.32
N GLY A 338 17.61 -0.76 30.69
CA GLY A 338 16.42 -1.42 30.13
C GLY A 338 16.32 -1.48 28.60
N ALA A 339 17.45 -1.55 27.90
CA ALA A 339 17.47 -1.62 26.44
C ALA A 339 18.74 -2.31 25.93
N ILE A 340 18.58 -3.10 24.87
CA ILE A 340 19.67 -3.77 24.15
C ILE A 340 19.58 -3.39 22.67
N LEU A 341 20.73 -3.10 22.06
CA LEU A 341 20.83 -2.67 20.68
C LEU A 341 21.68 -3.66 19.88
N TRP A 342 21.12 -4.14 18.78
CA TRP A 342 21.83 -4.80 17.69
C TRP A 342 21.73 -3.94 16.44
N GLU A 343 22.85 -3.76 15.74
CA GLU A 343 22.91 -2.93 14.55
C GLU A 343 23.94 -3.45 13.55
N SER A 344 23.72 -3.13 12.28
CA SER A 344 24.70 -3.35 11.22
C SER A 344 25.99 -2.55 11.47
N GLU A 345 27.14 -3.21 11.30
CA GLU A 345 28.46 -2.57 11.42
C GLU A 345 28.71 -1.59 10.26
N ASP A 346 29.35 -0.46 10.57
CA ASP A 346 29.79 0.59 9.64
C ASP A 346 28.77 1.06 8.59
N SER A 347 27.47 0.85 8.85
CA SER A 347 26.37 1.11 7.94
C SER A 347 25.06 1.31 8.70
N THR A 348 23.98 1.67 7.99
CA THR A 348 22.64 1.82 8.57
C THR A 348 21.66 0.73 8.12
N GLU A 349 22.14 -0.39 7.57
CA GLU A 349 21.34 -1.38 6.85
C GLU A 349 20.17 -1.99 7.64
N TRP A 350 20.37 -2.26 8.94
CA TRP A 350 19.32 -2.79 9.81
C TRP A 350 19.60 -2.45 11.28
N THR A 351 18.54 -2.33 12.09
CA THR A 351 18.65 -2.07 13.52
C THR A 351 17.54 -2.79 14.27
N VAL A 352 17.89 -3.51 15.34
CA VAL A 352 16.92 -4.08 16.28
C VAL A 352 17.21 -3.54 17.67
N VAL A 353 16.18 -2.99 18.30
CA VAL A 353 16.26 -2.51 19.69
C VAL A 353 15.27 -3.30 20.51
N GLN A 354 15.75 -4.04 21.51
CA GLN A 354 14.89 -4.49 22.60
C GLN A 354 14.83 -3.39 23.67
N GLU A 355 13.63 -3.05 24.13
CA GLU A 355 13.42 -2.04 25.17
C GLU A 355 12.34 -2.52 26.14
N ASP A 356 12.57 -2.34 27.45
CA ASP A 356 11.65 -2.75 28.52
C ASP A 356 10.42 -1.83 28.61
N GLU A 357 10.57 -0.56 28.24
CA GLU A 357 9.46 0.37 28.16
C GLU A 357 8.43 -0.07 27.10
N LYS A 358 7.25 -0.48 27.58
CA LYS A 358 6.18 -1.05 26.75
C LYS A 358 5.49 -0.04 25.81
N GLN A 359 5.72 1.26 25.96
CA GLN A 359 5.02 2.29 25.19
C GLN A 359 5.31 2.20 23.69
N PHE A 360 4.27 2.35 22.86
CA PHE A 360 4.46 2.38 21.40
C PHE A 360 5.29 3.59 20.99
N GLN A 361 6.16 3.38 20.01
CA GLN A 361 6.95 4.43 19.40
C GLN A 361 7.19 4.15 17.92
N ASN A 362 7.27 5.22 17.15
CA ASN A 362 7.60 5.14 15.73
C ASN A 362 9.09 4.87 15.55
N SER A 363 9.41 3.85 14.75
CA SER A 363 10.76 3.66 14.24
C SER A 363 11.08 4.69 13.14
N PRO A 364 12.36 5.00 12.90
CA PRO A 364 12.79 5.79 11.74
C PRO A 364 12.69 5.03 10.40
N LEU A 365 11.95 3.91 10.35
CA LEU A 365 11.80 3.01 9.19
C LEU A 365 13.13 2.41 8.75
N ASN A 366 13.21 1.98 7.48
CA ASN A 366 14.45 1.56 6.85
C ASN A 366 15.15 0.39 7.57
N ARG A 367 14.34 -0.63 7.91
CA ARG A 367 14.72 -1.84 8.65
C ARG A 367 15.18 -1.57 10.09
N PHE A 368 14.58 -0.56 10.71
CA PHE A 368 14.67 -0.29 12.14
C PHE A 368 13.40 -0.81 12.82
N VAL A 369 13.54 -1.73 13.78
CA VAL A 369 12.40 -2.30 14.50
C VAL A 369 12.66 -2.35 16.00
N PHE A 370 11.61 -2.04 16.77
CA PHE A 370 11.61 -2.24 18.21
C PHE A 370 11.02 -3.60 18.57
N VAL A 371 11.59 -4.26 19.58
CA VAL A 371 11.05 -5.45 20.22
C VAL A 371 10.75 -5.10 21.67
N LYS A 372 9.50 -5.31 22.11
CA LYS A 372 9.07 -4.88 23.45
C LYS A 372 8.36 -6.02 24.18
N PRO A 373 8.58 -6.19 25.50
CA PRO A 373 7.85 -7.16 26.29
C PRO A 373 6.39 -6.72 26.43
N ILE A 374 5.49 -7.70 26.54
CA ILE A 374 4.11 -7.50 26.94
C ILE A 374 3.65 -8.69 27.79
N GLU A 375 2.73 -8.51 28.73
CA GLU A 375 2.19 -9.62 29.52
C GLU A 375 1.15 -10.40 28.72
N HIS A 376 0.21 -9.67 28.11
CA HIS A 376 -0.85 -10.24 27.30
C HIS A 376 -1.49 -9.22 26.33
N LEU A 377 -2.28 -9.71 25.38
CA LEU A 377 -2.97 -8.87 24.39
C LEU A 377 -3.81 -7.72 24.98
N ASP A 378 -4.46 -7.93 26.13
CA ASP A 378 -5.29 -6.87 26.74
C ASP A 378 -4.43 -5.70 27.28
N GLU A 379 -3.19 -5.96 27.70
CA GLU A 379 -2.23 -4.90 28.08
C GLU A 379 -1.79 -4.13 26.84
N LEU A 380 -1.54 -4.85 25.73
CA LEU A 380 -1.18 -4.23 24.45
C LEU A 380 -2.25 -3.22 24.01
N MET A 381 -3.53 -3.61 24.03
CA MET A 381 -4.63 -2.71 23.67
C MET A 381 -4.70 -1.49 24.60
N HIS A 382 -4.44 -1.66 25.90
CA HIS A 382 -4.40 -0.54 26.84
C HIS A 382 -3.29 0.48 26.52
N ILE A 383 -2.09 -0.01 26.21
CA ILE A 383 -0.94 0.84 25.85
C ILE A 383 -1.17 1.57 24.52
N LEU A 384 -1.86 0.92 23.59
CA LEU A 384 -2.10 1.46 22.26
C LEU A 384 -3.30 2.43 22.18
N GLU A 385 -4.04 2.66 23.27
CA GLU A 385 -5.21 3.54 23.24
C GLU A 385 -4.93 4.94 22.64
N PRO A 386 -3.78 5.61 22.92
CA PRO A 386 -3.45 6.89 22.29
C PRO A 386 -3.26 6.82 20.76
N TYR A 387 -3.02 5.62 20.21
CA TYR A 387 -2.76 5.36 18.79
C TYR A 387 -3.90 4.61 18.11
N ARG A 388 -5.01 4.34 18.82
CA ARG A 388 -6.09 3.46 18.37
C ARG A 388 -6.60 3.78 16.97
N GLU A 389 -6.83 5.06 16.68
CA GLU A 389 -7.33 5.52 15.37
C GLU A 389 -6.27 5.49 14.26
N SER A 390 -4.99 5.36 14.62
CA SER A 390 -3.86 5.32 13.69
C SER A 390 -3.39 3.90 13.37
N ILE A 391 -3.80 2.89 14.15
CA ILE A 391 -3.42 1.49 13.88
C ILE A 391 -4.13 0.99 12.63
N SER A 392 -3.38 0.57 11.62
CA SER A 392 -3.94 -0.05 10.40
C SER A 392 -3.86 -1.58 10.41
N THR A 393 -2.70 -2.14 10.77
CA THR A 393 -2.49 -3.61 10.79
C THR A 393 -1.83 -4.10 12.07
N VAL A 394 -2.31 -5.24 12.58
CA VAL A 394 -1.61 -6.05 13.59
C VAL A 394 -1.25 -7.42 12.99
N GLY A 395 0.06 -7.69 12.89
CA GLY A 395 0.60 -8.99 12.47
C GLY A 395 0.79 -9.91 13.68
N ILE A 396 0.21 -11.10 13.67
CA ILE A 396 0.21 -12.01 14.82
C ILE A 396 0.96 -13.30 14.52
N ALA A 397 1.89 -13.67 15.38
CA ALA A 397 2.42 -15.03 15.47
C ALA A 397 1.73 -15.76 16.64
N ALA A 398 0.91 -16.76 16.31
CA ALA A 398 0.18 -17.59 17.26
C ALA A 398 -0.32 -18.86 16.57
N SER A 399 -0.85 -19.82 17.35
CA SER A 399 -1.65 -20.93 16.79
C SER A 399 -2.89 -20.41 16.05
N GLU A 400 -3.48 -21.19 15.13
CA GLU A 400 -4.67 -20.76 14.38
C GLU A 400 -5.85 -20.40 15.32
N ALA A 401 -6.05 -21.19 16.37
CA ALA A 401 -7.10 -20.94 17.37
C ALA A 401 -6.86 -19.60 18.10
N LYS A 402 -5.62 -19.35 18.54
CA LYS A 402 -5.26 -18.09 19.21
C LYS A 402 -5.29 -16.90 18.27
N LEU A 403 -4.88 -17.05 17.02
CA LEU A 403 -5.02 -16.01 16.00
C LEU A 403 -6.48 -15.55 15.86
N ARG A 404 -7.44 -16.50 15.81
CA ARG A 404 -8.88 -16.18 15.72
C ARG A 404 -9.40 -15.50 16.99
N GLU A 405 -8.99 -15.98 18.17
CA GLU A 405 -9.34 -15.36 19.46
C GLU A 405 -8.84 -13.91 19.54
N SER A 406 -7.56 -13.69 19.24
CA SER A 406 -6.94 -12.36 19.23
C SER A 406 -7.56 -11.45 18.18
N ALA A 407 -7.88 -11.97 17.00
CA ALA A 407 -8.56 -11.20 15.95
C ALA A 407 -9.95 -10.71 16.37
N LEU A 408 -10.71 -11.51 17.14
CA LEU A 408 -12.00 -11.07 17.69
C LEU A 408 -11.83 -9.90 18.67
N LYS A 409 -10.86 -9.99 19.59
CA LYS A 409 -10.56 -8.92 20.55
C LYS A 409 -10.10 -7.63 19.85
N LEU A 410 -9.13 -7.74 18.96
CA LEU A 410 -8.58 -6.60 18.21
C LEU A 410 -9.61 -5.99 17.26
N GLY A 411 -10.45 -6.80 16.62
CA GLY A 411 -11.54 -6.33 15.79
C GLY A 411 -12.59 -5.55 16.59
N ALA A 412 -12.96 -6.03 17.79
CA ALA A 412 -13.84 -5.31 18.70
C ALA A 412 -13.22 -4.01 19.23
N TRP A 413 -11.89 -3.99 19.42
CA TRP A 413 -11.15 -2.77 19.77
C TRP A 413 -11.07 -1.78 18.59
N GLY A 414 -11.09 -2.26 17.35
CA GLY A 414 -11.18 -1.42 16.14
C GLY A 414 -10.00 -1.53 15.19
N VAL A 415 -9.15 -2.56 15.33
CA VAL A 415 -8.06 -2.81 14.37
C VAL A 415 -8.65 -3.15 13.00
N PRO A 416 -8.33 -2.40 11.93
CA PRO A 416 -8.90 -2.65 10.61
C PRO A 416 -8.45 -3.96 9.97
N ARG A 417 -7.20 -4.38 10.22
CA ARG A 417 -6.64 -5.62 9.68
C ARG A 417 -5.82 -6.39 10.71
N VAL A 418 -6.17 -7.66 10.88
CA VAL A 418 -5.38 -8.65 11.61
C VAL A 418 -4.93 -9.74 10.64
N CYS A 419 -3.64 -10.06 10.62
CA CYS A 419 -3.11 -11.10 9.75
C CYS A 419 -2.01 -11.91 10.45
N PRO A 420 -1.61 -13.06 9.90
CA PRO A 420 -0.40 -13.73 10.35
C PRO A 420 0.83 -12.81 10.19
N LEU A 421 1.78 -12.90 11.13
CA LEU A 421 3.10 -12.31 10.96
C LEU A 421 3.76 -12.92 9.70
N GLY A 422 4.52 -12.12 8.96
CA GLY A 422 5.10 -12.39 7.64
C GLY A 422 4.15 -12.13 6.47
N LYS A 423 2.96 -11.59 6.72
CA LYS A 423 1.95 -11.27 5.69
C LYS A 423 1.46 -9.82 5.76
N MET A 424 2.07 -8.98 6.59
CA MET A 424 1.57 -7.61 6.81
C MET A 424 1.63 -6.79 5.51
N GLN A 425 2.73 -6.88 4.76
CA GLN A 425 2.91 -6.19 3.47
C GLN A 425 2.34 -6.93 2.25
N ARG A 426 1.56 -7.99 2.46
CA ARG A 426 0.93 -8.77 1.39
C ARG A 426 -0.58 -8.94 1.67
N PRO A 427 -1.35 -7.84 1.70
CA PRO A 427 -2.78 -7.95 1.82
C PRO A 427 -3.39 -8.61 0.56
N PRO A 428 -4.40 -9.47 0.71
CA PRO A 428 -5.16 -10.00 -0.44
C PRO A 428 -5.74 -8.85 -1.28
N LEU A 429 -5.92 -9.06 -2.59
CA LEU A 429 -6.45 -8.00 -3.48
C LEU A 429 -7.77 -7.39 -2.98
N ALA A 430 -8.68 -8.21 -2.45
CA ALA A 430 -10.01 -7.81 -1.97
C ALA A 430 -10.02 -7.26 -0.53
N TRP A 431 -8.85 -7.05 0.09
CA TRP A 431 -8.78 -6.52 1.45
C TRP A 431 -9.38 -5.11 1.56
N ARG A 432 -9.86 -4.79 2.76
CA ARG A 432 -10.42 -3.49 3.10
C ARG A 432 -9.35 -2.58 3.66
N HIS A 433 -8.82 -1.66 2.84
CA HIS A 433 -7.79 -0.70 3.26
C HIS A 433 -8.34 0.21 4.36
N ASP A 434 -7.68 0.21 5.53
CA ASP A 434 -8.15 0.89 6.75
C ASP A 434 -9.60 0.54 7.13
N GLY A 435 -10.02 -0.70 6.81
CA GLY A 435 -11.34 -1.22 7.19
C GLY A 435 -12.46 -0.76 6.28
N ARG A 436 -12.13 -0.04 5.19
CA ARG A 436 -13.08 0.53 4.24
C ARG A 436 -13.25 -0.36 3.01
N PRO A 437 -14.45 -0.40 2.40
CA PRO A 437 -14.66 -1.08 1.12
C PRO A 437 -13.69 -0.54 0.06
N ALA A 438 -13.07 -1.43 -0.71
CA ALA A 438 -12.05 -1.04 -1.70
C ALA A 438 -12.64 -0.22 -2.86
N LEU A 439 -13.87 -0.54 -3.26
CA LEU A 439 -14.61 0.11 -4.35
C LEU A 439 -15.89 0.77 -3.86
N GLY A 440 -16.51 0.25 -2.80
CA GLY A 440 -17.78 0.72 -2.24
C GLY A 440 -17.82 2.22 -1.93
N ASP A 441 -16.70 2.78 -1.47
CA ASP A 441 -16.58 4.20 -1.16
C ASP A 441 -16.54 5.10 -2.40
N LEU A 442 -16.30 4.53 -3.59
CA LEU A 442 -16.19 5.27 -4.86
C LEU A 442 -17.50 5.27 -5.63
N ILE A 443 -18.38 4.30 -5.38
CA ILE A 443 -19.56 4.05 -6.22
C ILE A 443 -20.84 4.71 -5.72
N ARG A 444 -21.84 4.75 -6.59
CA ARG A 444 -23.25 5.00 -6.24
C ARG A 444 -24.12 3.86 -6.77
N TRP A 445 -25.28 3.69 -6.15
CA TRP A 445 -26.27 2.70 -6.52
C TRP A 445 -27.49 3.37 -7.16
N THR A 446 -28.11 2.65 -8.08
CA THR A 446 -29.45 2.95 -8.60
C THR A 446 -30.31 1.73 -8.36
N ASP A 447 -31.39 1.88 -7.61
CA ASP A 447 -32.36 0.83 -7.35
C ASP A 447 -33.56 0.95 -8.29
N LEU A 448 -34.05 -0.20 -8.74
CA LEU A 448 -35.26 -0.32 -9.54
C LEU A 448 -36.21 -1.28 -8.84
N GLU A 449 -37.33 -0.75 -8.36
CA GLU A 449 -38.44 -1.53 -7.82
C GLU A 449 -39.25 -2.14 -8.97
N THR A 450 -39.43 -3.45 -8.95
CA THR A 450 -40.20 -4.19 -9.96
C THR A 450 -41.63 -4.42 -9.48
N ILE A 451 -42.61 -4.21 -10.36
CA ILE A 451 -44.06 -4.37 -10.09
C ILE A 451 -44.42 -5.83 -9.84
#